data_AF-A0A3M2MBZ4-F1
#
_entry.id   AF-A0A3M2MBZ4-F1
#
_cell.length_a   1.000
_cell.length_b   1.000
_cell.length_c   1.000
_cell.angle_alpha   90.00
_cell.angle_beta   90.00
_cell.angle_gamma   90.00
#
_symmetry.space_group_name_H-M   'P 1'
#
loop_
_entity.id
_entity.type
_entity.pdbx_description
1 polymer ?
#
loop_
_entity_poly.entity_id
_entity_poly.type
_entity_poly.pdbx_seq_one_letter_code
_entity_poly.pdbx_strand_id
1 'polypeptide(L)'
;MSERRSPVLAHHPDPWVDQIHGYVTHVVETLGRAGVRVEKCWLDPAGPRDATIVTRSASADRALVWDEETGWRVGLFVSGRQGERTSLADISYLGGDVLLDGDAVLDRFLSGVSEERRAFRSHADLTDGFAARLASRSPSAVAA
;
A
#
# COMPACT_ATOMS: atom_id res chain seq x y z
N MET A 1 -2.77 -7.95 27.92
CA MET A 1 -2.24 -7.30 26.72
C MET A 1 -3.27 -7.48 25.63
N SER A 2 -4.00 -6.42 25.22
CA SER A 2 -4.99 -6.55 24.14
C SER A 2 -4.29 -6.91 22.84
N GLU A 3 -4.67 -8.04 22.26
CA GLU A 3 -4.42 -8.39 20.87
C GLU A 3 -5.06 -7.31 19.99
N ARG A 4 -4.29 -6.28 19.63
CA ARG A 4 -4.80 -5.27 18.70
C ARG A 4 -4.71 -5.86 17.30
N ARG A 5 -5.84 -6.29 16.76
CA ARG A 5 -5.97 -6.68 15.36
C ARG A 5 -5.61 -5.48 14.47
N SER A 6 -4.93 -5.75 13.35
CA SER A 6 -4.74 -4.78 12.28
C SER A 6 -6.09 -4.21 11.83
N PRO A 7 -6.16 -2.94 11.42
CA PRO A 7 -7.38 -2.37 10.86
C PRO A 7 -7.78 -3.14 9.59
N VAL A 8 -9.09 -3.29 9.40
CA VAL A 8 -9.65 -3.81 8.16
C VAL A 8 -9.70 -2.67 7.14
N LEU A 9 -9.17 -2.92 5.95
CA LEU A 9 -9.26 -1.97 4.84
C LEU A 9 -10.72 -1.88 4.36
N ALA A 10 -11.28 -0.67 4.38
CA ALA A 10 -12.62 -0.43 3.87
C ALA A 10 -12.64 -0.47 2.33
N HIS A 11 -13.73 -0.98 1.75
CA HIS A 11 -14.00 -0.87 0.32
C HIS A 11 -14.15 0.59 -0.09
N HIS A 12 -13.70 0.91 -1.31
CA HIS A 12 -13.88 2.22 -1.91
C HIS A 12 -15.17 2.26 -2.73
N PRO A 13 -15.99 3.33 -2.67
CA PRO A 13 -17.24 3.41 -3.43
C PRO A 13 -17.05 3.47 -4.95
N ASP A 14 -15.89 3.94 -5.42
CA ASP A 14 -15.49 3.85 -6.82
C ASP A 14 -14.93 2.45 -7.13
N PRO A 15 -15.60 1.65 -7.99
CA PRO A 15 -15.15 0.31 -8.34
C PRO A 15 -13.77 0.28 -9.01
N TRP A 16 -13.35 1.36 -9.68
CA TRP A 16 -12.04 1.43 -10.31
C TRP A 16 -10.92 1.43 -9.26
N VAL A 17 -11.09 2.23 -8.21
CA VAL A 17 -10.18 2.28 -7.06
C VAL A 17 -10.32 1.00 -6.24
N ASP A 18 -11.51 0.46 -6.07
CA ASP A 18 -11.71 -0.76 -5.26
C ASP A 18 -10.99 -2.00 -5.81
N GLN A 19 -10.56 -2.00 -7.08
CA GLN A 19 -9.76 -3.10 -7.67
C GLN A 19 -8.47 -3.40 -6.89
N ILE A 20 -7.88 -2.40 -6.21
CA ILE A 20 -6.65 -2.60 -5.43
C ILE A 20 -6.91 -3.07 -3.99
N HIS A 21 -8.17 -3.19 -3.57
CA HIS A 21 -8.55 -3.56 -2.20
C HIS A 21 -7.92 -4.89 -1.76
N GLY A 22 -8.06 -5.94 -2.57
CA GLY A 22 -7.54 -7.28 -2.23
C GLY A 22 -6.01 -7.29 -2.08
N TYR A 23 -5.31 -6.62 -3.01
CA TYR A 23 -3.86 -6.48 -2.98
C TYR A 23 -3.39 -5.72 -1.72
N VAL A 24 -3.98 -4.57 -1.42
CA VAL A 24 -3.58 -3.76 -0.25
C VAL A 24 -3.93 -4.48 1.05
N THR A 25 -5.08 -5.16 1.11
CA THR A 25 -5.47 -5.99 2.26
C THR A 25 -4.42 -7.06 2.55
N HIS A 26 -3.95 -7.77 1.52
CA HIS A 26 -2.91 -8.78 1.66
C HIS A 26 -1.60 -8.21 2.25
N VAL A 27 -1.20 -7.00 1.84
CA VAL A 27 -0.03 -6.31 2.39
C VAL A 27 -0.25 -5.93 3.86
N VAL A 28 -1.41 -5.35 4.20
CA VAL A 28 -1.77 -4.98 5.59
C VAL A 28 -1.75 -6.22 6.51
N GLU A 29 -2.31 -7.33 6.07
CA GLU A 29 -2.31 -8.60 6.80
C GLU A 29 -0.90 -9.14 7.00
N THR A 30 -0.05 -9.06 5.97
CA THR A 30 1.33 -9.52 6.04
C THR A 30 2.16 -8.70 7.02
N LEU A 31 2.04 -7.36 6.97
CA LEU A 31 2.64 -6.46 7.96
C LEU A 31 2.16 -6.79 9.39
N GLY A 32 0.85 -6.97 9.57
CA GLY A 32 0.26 -7.30 10.87
C GLY A 32 0.75 -8.63 11.44
N ARG A 33 0.82 -9.69 10.61
CA ARG A 33 1.35 -11.01 11.01
C ARG A 33 2.82 -10.95 11.42
N ALA A 34 3.60 -10.03 10.84
CA ALA A 34 4.99 -9.79 11.20
C ALA A 34 5.16 -8.87 12.43
N GLY A 35 4.07 -8.44 13.08
CA GLY A 35 4.11 -7.58 14.26
C GLY A 35 4.29 -6.09 13.96
N VAL A 36 4.22 -5.67 12.69
CA VAL A 36 4.20 -4.25 12.34
C VAL A 36 2.85 -3.67 12.77
N ARG A 37 2.90 -2.63 13.61
CA ARG A 37 1.70 -2.00 14.15
C ARG A 37 1.07 -1.07 13.12
N VAL A 38 0.13 -1.60 12.35
CA VAL A 38 -0.72 -0.80 11.44
C VAL A 38 -1.79 -0.09 12.26
N GLU A 39 -1.82 1.24 12.21
CA GLU A 39 -2.84 2.05 12.92
C GLU A 39 -4.03 2.37 12.02
N LYS A 40 -3.77 2.66 10.73
CA LYS A 40 -4.78 3.06 9.75
C LYS A 40 -4.39 2.58 8.37
N CYS A 41 -5.37 2.31 7.53
CA CYS A 41 -5.17 2.06 6.11
C CYS A 41 -6.39 2.51 5.32
N TRP A 42 -6.19 3.01 4.10
CA TRP A 42 -7.27 3.41 3.21
C TRP A 42 -6.81 3.40 1.75
N LEU A 43 -7.80 3.33 0.85
CA LEU A 43 -7.62 3.56 -0.58
C LEU A 43 -7.85 5.05 -0.85
N ASP A 44 -6.99 5.65 -1.66
CA ASP A 44 -7.02 7.07 -2.00
C ASP A 44 -7.58 7.29 -3.43
N PRO A 45 -8.08 8.51 -3.74
CA PRO A 45 -8.79 8.77 -4.99
C PRO A 45 -7.92 8.70 -6.25
N ALA A 46 -8.59 8.38 -7.36
CA ALA A 46 -7.98 8.03 -8.64
C ALA A 46 -7.12 9.14 -9.30
N GLY A 47 -6.07 8.69 -9.99
CA GLY A 47 -5.21 9.45 -10.91
C GLY A 47 -3.85 9.83 -10.32
N PRO A 48 -2.89 8.90 -10.13
CA PRO A 48 -2.99 7.43 -10.21
C PRO A 48 -3.76 6.81 -9.04
N ARG A 49 -4.21 5.55 -9.14
CA ARG A 49 -4.73 4.80 -7.98
C ARG A 49 -3.64 4.67 -6.92
N ASP A 50 -4.02 4.92 -5.68
CA ASP A 50 -3.12 4.92 -4.54
C ASP A 50 -3.76 4.32 -3.28
N ALA A 51 -2.91 3.89 -2.36
CA ALA A 51 -3.30 3.39 -1.06
C ALA A 51 -2.28 3.80 -0.01
N THR A 52 -2.77 4.01 1.21
CA THR A 52 -1.94 4.42 2.33
C THR A 52 -2.10 3.44 3.49
N ILE A 53 -0.97 3.06 4.11
CA ILE A 53 -0.90 2.26 5.33
C ILE A 53 -0.05 3.03 6.34
N VAL A 54 -0.68 3.53 7.40
CA VAL A 54 -0.01 4.22 8.50
C VAL A 54 0.42 3.19 9.54
N THR A 55 1.71 3.20 9.86
CA THR A 55 2.34 2.34 10.86
C THR A 55 2.85 3.19 12.01
N ARG A 56 2.72 2.66 13.22
CA ARG A 56 3.19 3.33 14.43
C ARG A 56 4.46 2.70 14.93
N SER A 57 5.48 3.53 15.13
CA SER A 57 6.71 3.16 15.83
C SER A 57 6.79 3.89 17.18
N ALA A 58 7.81 3.58 17.97
CA ALA A 58 8.06 4.26 19.24
C ALA A 58 8.49 5.73 19.06
N SER A 59 9.08 6.08 17.91
CA SER A 59 9.70 7.38 17.67
C SER A 59 8.85 8.32 16.82
N ALA A 60 8.19 7.82 15.78
CA ALA A 60 7.31 8.59 14.92
C ALA A 60 6.33 7.70 14.14
N ASP A 61 5.22 8.29 13.70
CA ASP A 61 4.31 7.64 12.76
C ASP A 61 4.93 7.67 11.35
N ARG A 62 4.96 6.50 10.72
CA ARG A 62 5.42 6.33 9.34
C ARG A 62 4.26 5.88 8.48
N ALA A 63 4.30 6.17 7.19
CA ALA A 63 3.34 5.62 6.27
C ALA A 63 4.02 4.99 5.06
N LEU A 64 3.50 3.83 4.68
CA LEU A 64 3.72 3.19 3.39
C LEU A 64 2.63 3.69 2.46
N VAL A 65 3.03 4.28 1.34
CA VAL A 65 2.10 4.72 0.29
C VAL A 65 2.45 3.96 -0.97
N TRP A 66 1.43 3.38 -1.59
CA TRP A 66 1.54 2.74 -2.88
C TRP A 66 0.81 3.57 -3.92
N ASP A 67 1.37 3.69 -5.12
CA ASP A 67 0.59 4.04 -6.30
C ASP A 67 0.94 3.15 -7.48
N GLU A 68 0.01 3.07 -8.43
CA GLU A 68 0.13 2.17 -9.57
C GLU A 68 1.20 2.58 -10.60
N GLU A 69 1.86 3.74 -10.47
CA GLU A 69 2.91 4.15 -11.40
C GLU A 69 4.31 3.92 -10.83
N THR A 70 4.49 4.15 -9.53
CA THR A 70 5.81 4.17 -8.88
C THR A 70 5.97 3.12 -7.77
N GLY A 71 4.90 2.37 -7.46
CA GLY A 71 4.92 1.32 -6.46
C GLY A 71 4.97 1.86 -5.04
N TRP A 72 5.64 1.13 -4.15
CA TRP A 72 5.70 1.44 -2.72
C TRP A 72 6.78 2.48 -2.40
N ARG A 73 6.38 3.47 -1.60
CA ARG A 73 7.26 4.42 -0.93
C ARG A 73 6.96 4.47 0.56
N VAL A 74 7.92 4.90 1.34
CA VAL A 74 7.81 5.09 2.79
C VAL A 74 8.35 6.45 3.19
N GLY A 75 7.75 7.03 4.22
CA GLY A 75 8.21 8.28 4.81
C GLY A 75 7.57 8.53 6.17
N LEU A 76 7.92 9.67 6.76
CA LEU A 76 7.22 10.20 7.93
C LEU A 76 5.83 10.64 7.51
N PHE A 77 4.81 10.20 8.25
CA PHE A 77 3.43 10.58 7.95
C PHE A 77 3.18 12.03 8.38
N VAL A 78 2.79 12.89 7.44
CA VAL A 78 2.49 14.31 7.72
C VAL A 78 0.97 14.53 7.79
N SER A 79 0.24 14.09 6.76
CA SER A 79 -1.21 14.22 6.67
C SER A 79 -1.78 13.24 5.64
N GLY A 80 -3.08 12.99 5.71
CA GLY A 80 -3.81 12.11 4.79
C GLY A 80 -4.98 11.40 5.46
N ARG A 81 -5.99 11.06 4.66
CA ARG A 81 -7.15 10.24 5.05
C ARG A 81 -7.86 9.79 3.78
N GLN A 82 -8.78 8.84 3.87
CA GLN A 82 -9.58 8.42 2.73
C GLN A 82 -10.21 9.63 2.01
N GLY A 83 -9.94 9.75 0.71
CA GLY A 83 -10.38 10.87 -0.12
C GLY A 83 -9.40 12.05 -0.17
N GLU A 84 -8.33 12.03 0.61
CA GLU A 84 -7.29 13.06 0.67
C GLU A 84 -5.90 12.44 0.52
N ARG A 85 -5.20 12.84 -0.55
CA ARG A 85 -3.88 12.31 -0.88
C ARG A 85 -2.91 12.48 0.28
N THR A 86 -2.23 11.38 0.61
CA THR A 86 -1.25 11.34 1.68
C THR A 86 0.00 12.18 1.37
N SER A 87 0.40 12.98 2.35
CA SER A 87 1.65 13.72 2.36
C SER A 87 2.67 13.03 3.27
N LEU A 88 3.88 12.85 2.74
CA LEU A 88 5.01 12.25 3.43
C LEU A 88 6.20 13.21 3.47
N ALA A 89 6.97 13.17 4.56
CA ALA A 89 8.31 13.74 4.61
C ALA A 89 9.36 12.61 4.55
N ASP A 90 10.59 12.96 4.16
CA ASP A 90 11.73 12.03 4.06
C ASP A 90 11.41 10.76 3.25
N ILE A 91 10.86 10.96 2.05
CA ILE A 91 10.38 9.89 1.18
C ILE A 91 11.55 9.04 0.67
N SER A 92 11.39 7.73 0.76
CA SER A 92 12.23 6.72 0.11
C SER A 92 11.35 5.70 -0.63
N TYR A 93 11.81 5.21 -1.78
CA TYR A 93 11.09 4.21 -2.56
C TYR A 93 11.62 2.82 -2.24
N LEU A 94 10.72 1.84 -2.10
CA LEU A 94 11.12 0.45 -1.87
C LEU A 94 11.64 -0.22 -3.15
N GLY A 95 11.25 0.29 -4.32
CA GLY A 95 11.71 -0.23 -5.61
C GLY A 95 11.23 -1.65 -5.93
N GLY A 96 12.00 -2.36 -6.76
CA GLY A 96 11.69 -3.75 -7.18
C GLY A 96 10.62 -3.88 -8.28
N ASP A 97 9.35 -3.69 -7.94
CA ASP A 97 8.21 -3.80 -8.86
C ASP A 97 7.04 -2.93 -8.35
N VAL A 98 6.11 -2.57 -9.22
CA VAL A 98 4.87 -1.87 -8.83
C VAL A 98 3.96 -2.77 -7.99
N LEU A 99 3.93 -4.08 -8.25
CA LEU A 99 3.09 -5.05 -7.54
C LEU A 99 3.93 -6.07 -6.76
N LEU A 100 4.74 -5.58 -5.81
CA LEU A 100 5.44 -6.43 -4.86
C LEU A 100 4.44 -7.23 -4.02
N ASP A 101 4.72 -8.52 -3.79
CA ASP A 101 3.94 -9.28 -2.80
C ASP A 101 4.17 -8.76 -1.37
N GLY A 102 3.29 -9.15 -0.45
CA GLY A 102 3.31 -8.65 0.93
C GLY A 102 4.63 -8.94 1.66
N ASP A 103 5.24 -10.09 1.42
CA ASP A 103 6.50 -10.49 2.06
C ASP A 103 7.68 -9.65 1.52
N ALA A 104 7.70 -9.37 0.22
CA ALA A 104 8.70 -8.51 -0.41
C ALA A 104 8.55 -7.03 -0.03
N VAL A 105 7.34 -6.56 0.27
CA VAL A 105 7.12 -5.23 0.86
C VAL A 105 7.66 -5.20 2.29
N LEU A 106 7.31 -6.21 3.10
CA LEU A 106 7.74 -6.34 4.48
C LEU A 106 9.27 -6.37 4.60
N ASP A 107 9.93 -7.25 3.84
CA ASP A 107 11.38 -7.43 3.86
C ASP A 107 12.11 -6.12 3.52
N ARG A 108 11.72 -5.45 2.43
CA ARG A 108 12.30 -4.17 2.02
C ARG A 108 12.05 -3.06 3.04
N PHE A 109 10.84 -3.00 3.59
CA PHE A 109 10.47 -2.02 4.60
C PHE A 109 11.30 -2.19 5.88
N LEU A 110 11.42 -3.42 6.39
CA LEU A 110 12.20 -3.71 7.61
C LEU A 110 13.71 -3.57 7.40
N SER A 111 14.20 -3.89 6.20
CA SER A 111 15.60 -3.73 5.83
C SER A 111 16.00 -2.28 5.56
N GLY A 112 15.04 -1.36 5.48
CA GLY A 112 15.29 0.06 5.21
C GLY A 112 15.82 0.31 3.78
N VAL A 113 15.39 -0.50 2.81
CA VAL A 113 15.76 -0.32 1.41
C VAL A 113 15.29 1.06 0.93
N SER A 114 16.19 1.75 0.23
CA SER A 114 15.92 3.04 -0.39
C SER A 114 16.46 3.04 -1.80
N GLU A 115 15.55 3.04 -2.77
CA GLU A 115 15.85 3.16 -4.20
C GLU A 115 15.41 4.52 -4.74
N GLU A 116 15.89 4.86 -5.94
CA GLU A 116 15.44 6.03 -6.68
C GLU A 116 14.00 5.85 -7.17
N ARG A 117 13.29 6.97 -7.32
CA ARG A 117 11.94 6.97 -7.90
C ARG A 117 12.00 6.43 -9.34
N ARG A 118 11.25 5.36 -9.60
CA ARG A 118 11.07 4.79 -10.94
C ARG A 118 9.60 4.79 -11.33
N ALA A 119 9.31 5.17 -12.56
CA ALA A 119 8.00 4.93 -13.17
C ALA A 119 8.01 3.54 -13.84
N PHE A 120 7.09 2.67 -13.41
CA PHE A 120 6.90 1.33 -13.95
C PHE A 120 5.87 1.28 -15.07
N ARG A 121 4.89 2.19 -15.03
CA ARG A 121 3.81 2.31 -16.02
C ARG A 121 3.22 3.72 -16.01
N SER A 122 2.31 3.98 -16.95
CA SER A 122 1.41 5.12 -16.90
C SER A 122 0.01 4.64 -16.53
N HIS A 123 -0.64 5.29 -15.57
CA HIS A 123 -2.03 4.97 -15.21
C HIS A 123 -3.02 5.24 -16.36
N ALA A 124 -2.63 6.04 -17.35
CA ALA A 124 -3.42 6.32 -18.54
C ALA A 124 -3.40 5.16 -19.55
N ASP A 125 -2.42 4.25 -19.47
CA ASP A 125 -2.37 3.06 -20.30
C ASP A 125 -3.15 1.91 -19.64
N LEU A 126 -4.38 1.70 -20.10
CA LEU A 126 -5.26 0.63 -19.63
C LEU A 126 -5.01 -0.72 -20.32
N THR A 127 -4.07 -0.77 -21.27
CA THR A 127 -3.80 -1.94 -22.12
C THR A 127 -2.49 -2.65 -21.80
N ASP A 128 -1.73 -2.14 -20.84
CA ASP A 128 -0.41 -2.65 -20.42
C ASP A 128 -0.44 -3.96 -19.60
N GLY A 129 -1.62 -4.57 -19.44
CA GLY A 129 -1.81 -5.80 -18.70
C GLY A 129 -1.74 -5.65 -17.17
N PHE A 130 -1.65 -4.43 -16.63
CA PHE A 130 -1.60 -4.20 -15.19
C PHE A 130 -2.81 -4.78 -14.45
N ALA A 131 -4.02 -4.63 -15.00
CA ALA A 131 -5.24 -5.14 -14.38
C ALA A 131 -5.19 -6.67 -14.17
N ALA A 132 -4.66 -7.41 -15.16
CA ALA A 132 -4.49 -8.86 -15.05
C ALA A 132 -3.45 -9.24 -13.98
N ARG A 133 -2.33 -8.50 -13.91
CA ARG A 133 -1.31 -8.69 -12.87
C ARG A 133 -1.87 -8.38 -11.48
N LEU A 134 -2.61 -7.29 -11.31
CA LEU A 134 -3.26 -6.92 -10.06
C LEU A 134 -4.22 -8.02 -9.59
N ALA A 135 -5.06 -8.54 -10.48
CA ALA A 135 -5.99 -9.62 -10.16
C ALA A 135 -5.28 -10.89 -9.67
N SER A 136 -4.07 -11.19 -10.16
CA SER A 136 -3.28 -12.34 -9.70
C SER A 136 -2.62 -12.14 -8.32
N ARG A 137 -2.55 -10.90 -7.83
CA ARG A 137 -1.93 -10.52 -6.55
C ARG A 137 -2.94 -10.31 -5.43
N SER A 138 -4.21 -10.11 -5.78
CA SER A 138 -5.31 -10.14 -4.83
C SER A 138 -5.60 -11.61 -4.51
N PRO A 139 -5.39 -12.08 -3.27
CA PRO A 139 -5.87 -13.41 -2.90
C PRO A 139 -7.37 -13.47 -3.19
N SER A 140 -7.79 -14.55 -3.87
CA SER A 140 -9.20 -14.76 -4.17
C SER A 140 -9.97 -14.69 -2.86
N ALA A 141 -11.00 -13.84 -2.80
CA ALA A 141 -11.93 -13.83 -1.68
C ALA A 141 -12.56 -15.22 -1.62
N VAL A 142 -11.99 -16.11 -0.79
CA VAL A 142 -12.65 -17.35 -0.45
C VAL A 142 -13.91 -16.92 0.28
N ALA A 143 -15.04 -17.17 -0.38
CA ALA A 143 -16.38 -16.91 0.11
C ALA A 143 -16.48 -17.35 1.58
N ALA A 144 -16.81 -16.40 2.44
CA ALA A 144 -17.34 -16.68 3.76
C ALA A 144 -18.74 -17.31 3.63
#